data_AF-A0A842ITR8-F1
#
_entry.id   AF-A0A842ITR8-F1
#
_cell.length_a   1.000
_cell.length_b   1.000
_cell.length_c   1.000
_cell.angle_alpha   90.00
_cell.angle_beta   90.00
_cell.angle_gamma   90.00
#
_symmetry.space_group_name_H-M   'P 1'
#
loop_
_entity.id
_entity.type
_entity.pdbx_description
1 polymer ?
#
loop_
_entity_poly.entity_id
_entity_poly.type
_entity_poly.pdbx_seq_one_letter_code
_entity_poly.pdbx_strand_id
1 'polypeptide(L)'
;MSKVISTFLILFLATFCYSQNITLLKNYNPKVKELKHNLNLSKDSLSLRCEGKIIKVDIFNDDYDQSYDVKDNQGLIPLRNLPEGKFVVEVHLTNKIVEMHVVKYFDNKTDSSIDKKNIVEGSGMMLDEKLNLITSPPKNSIEFILTGAKRSNLNRKKQKFYWVVHEVNTGNNSHKSMKLLAESVTLKMISKNKLETKTNFGKLNKLTVWEVYNTTQFMQKQVANPEYINSSASDLFNVEPYYSSSKSETSATI
;
A
#
# COMPACT_ATOMS: atom_id res chain seq x y z
N MET A 1 -5.52 43.91 33.89
CA MET A 1 -4.95 43.56 32.57
C MET A 1 -4.18 42.24 32.54
N SER A 2 -3.49 41.80 33.61
CA SER A 2 -2.72 40.54 33.62
C SER A 2 -3.55 39.25 33.45
N LYS A 3 -4.80 39.22 33.93
CA LYS A 3 -5.66 38.01 33.86
C LYS A 3 -6.10 37.66 32.43
N VAL A 4 -6.33 38.67 31.58
CA VAL A 4 -6.77 38.46 30.18
C VAL A 4 -5.63 37.94 29.31
N ILE A 5 -4.40 38.41 29.55
CA ILE A 5 -3.20 37.91 28.85
C ILE A 5 -2.93 36.44 29.22
N SER A 6 -3.15 36.09 30.49
CA SER A 6 -2.97 34.70 30.96
C SER A 6 -4.00 33.74 30.33
N THR A 7 -5.26 34.14 30.19
CA THR A 7 -6.27 33.31 29.51
C THR A 7 -6.00 33.13 28.02
N PHE A 8 -5.51 34.16 27.32
CA PHE A 8 -5.10 34.00 25.91
C PHE A 8 -3.90 33.06 25.75
N LEU A 9 -2.93 33.08 26.68
CA LEU A 9 -1.78 32.17 26.67
C LEU A 9 -2.21 30.71 26.86
N ILE A 10 -3.15 30.45 27.77
CA ILE A 10 -3.69 29.10 28.01
C ILE A 10 -4.49 28.59 26.81
N LEU A 11 -5.27 29.46 26.14
CA LEU A 11 -6.01 29.08 24.94
C LEU A 11 -5.08 28.77 23.75
N PHE A 12 -3.95 29.47 23.65
CA PHE A 12 -2.94 29.23 22.60
C PHE A 12 -2.12 27.96 22.83
N LEU A 13 -1.94 27.52 24.08
CA LEU A 13 -1.24 26.28 24.41
C LEU A 13 -2.07 25.02 24.07
N ALA A 14 -3.41 25.13 24.06
CA ALA A 14 -4.30 24.00 23.79
C ALA A 14 -4.33 23.55 22.32
N THR A 15 -3.85 24.36 21.37
CA THR A 15 -3.91 24.06 19.93
C THR A 15 -2.73 23.25 19.39
N PHE A 16 -1.71 22.95 20.21
CA PHE A 16 -0.51 22.21 19.76
C PHE A 16 -0.53 20.70 20.04
N CYS A 17 -1.58 20.16 20.65
CA CYS A 17 -1.66 18.74 21.02
C CYS A 17 -2.36 17.85 19.98
N TYR A 18 -2.19 18.13 18.69
CA TYR A 18 -2.61 17.19 17.63
C TYR A 18 -1.47 16.20 17.36
N SER A 19 -1.42 15.13 18.15
CA SER A 19 -0.60 13.97 17.81
C SER A 19 -1.21 13.30 16.59
N GLN A 20 -0.44 13.11 15.53
CA GLN A 20 -0.95 12.43 14.33
C GLN A 20 -1.28 10.98 14.67
N ASN A 21 -2.39 10.48 14.13
CA ASN A 21 -2.78 9.08 14.28
C ASN A 21 -1.98 8.20 13.31
N ILE A 22 -0.67 8.14 13.53
CA ILE A 22 0.29 7.37 12.73
C ILE A 22 0.82 6.20 13.54
N THR A 23 0.83 5.02 12.92
CA THR A 23 1.44 3.81 13.47
C THR A 23 2.57 3.34 12.57
N LEU A 24 3.70 3.01 13.20
CA LEU A 24 4.86 2.42 12.54
C LEU A 24 4.89 0.92 12.84
N LEU A 25 4.78 0.10 11.80
CA LEU A 25 5.02 -1.33 11.87
C LEU A 25 6.51 -1.57 11.74
N LYS A 26 7.15 -1.81 12.88
CA LYS A 26 8.61 -1.95 12.98
C LYS A 26 9.11 -3.21 12.29
N ASN A 27 10.30 -3.10 11.71
CA ASN A 27 11.04 -4.24 11.19
C ASN A 27 11.86 -4.89 12.31
N TYR A 28 11.51 -6.12 12.71
CA TYR A 28 12.20 -6.89 13.74
C TYR A 28 13.20 -7.91 13.18
N ASN A 29 13.58 -7.80 11.92
CA ASN A 29 14.51 -8.74 11.30
C ASN A 29 15.89 -8.65 11.98
N PRO A 30 16.41 -9.73 12.60
CA PRO A 30 17.69 -9.71 13.29
C PRO A 30 18.88 -9.40 12.36
N LYS A 31 18.72 -9.59 11.04
CA LYS A 31 19.73 -9.22 10.02
C LYS A 31 19.87 -7.71 9.81
N VAL A 32 19.03 -6.90 10.45
CA VAL A 32 18.99 -5.44 10.34
C VAL A 32 18.88 -4.75 11.70
N LYS A 33 19.42 -5.38 12.75
CA LYS A 33 19.41 -4.85 14.12
C LYS A 33 20.11 -3.49 14.27
N GLU A 34 20.99 -3.15 13.33
CA GLU A 34 21.73 -1.89 13.28
C GLU A 34 20.83 -0.68 12.97
N LEU A 35 19.66 -0.86 12.34
CA LEU A 35 18.74 0.22 12.02
C LEU A 35 17.67 0.38 13.10
N LYS A 36 17.88 1.36 13.98
CA LYS A 36 16.91 1.80 14.97
C LYS A 36 15.93 2.77 14.33
N HIS A 37 14.63 2.48 14.46
CA HIS A 37 13.56 3.28 13.86
C HIS A 37 12.41 3.42 14.86
N ASN A 38 11.97 4.66 15.06
CA ASN A 38 10.86 5.00 15.95
C ASN A 38 10.13 6.23 15.43
N LEU A 39 8.85 6.36 15.77
CA LEU A 39 8.17 7.64 15.64
C LEU A 39 8.64 8.58 16.75
N ASN A 40 8.67 9.87 16.47
CA ASN A 40 8.88 10.89 17.50
C ASN A 40 7.64 11.03 18.42
N LEU A 41 7.76 11.82 19.49
CA LEU A 41 6.72 11.96 20.51
C LEU A 41 5.38 12.46 19.94
N SER A 42 5.42 13.37 18.97
CA SER A 42 4.23 13.89 18.28
C SER A 42 3.68 12.95 17.21
N LYS A 43 4.41 11.87 16.88
CA LYS A 43 4.14 10.94 15.77
C LYS A 43 4.07 11.60 14.39
N ASP A 44 4.66 12.78 14.24
CA ASP A 44 4.67 13.52 12.98
C ASP A 44 5.90 13.24 12.12
N SER A 45 6.89 12.51 12.65
CA SER A 45 8.16 12.24 11.98
C SER A 45 8.69 10.84 12.34
N LEU A 46 9.33 10.20 11.37
CA LEU A 46 10.05 8.94 11.53
C LEU A 46 11.53 9.23 11.81
N SER A 47 11.97 8.87 13.02
CA SER A 47 13.35 8.98 13.45
C SER A 47 14.10 7.70 13.12
N LEU A 48 15.14 7.82 12.31
CA LEU A 48 16.03 6.73 11.88
C LEU A 48 17.43 6.97 12.43
N ARG A 49 18.03 5.92 12.99
CA ARG A 49 19.43 5.90 13.40
C ARG A 49 20.03 4.56 13.02
N CYS A 50 21.09 4.58 12.23
CA CYS A 50 21.83 3.41 11.82
C CYS A 50 23.27 3.51 12.36
N GLU A 51 23.89 2.37 12.63
CA GLU A 51 25.35 2.33 12.89
C GLU A 51 26.14 2.63 11.61
N GLY A 52 25.57 2.33 10.44
CA GLY A 52 26.10 2.65 9.13
C GLY A 52 25.46 3.89 8.49
N LYS A 53 25.75 4.10 7.20
CA LYS A 53 25.21 5.24 6.44
C LYS A 53 23.82 4.93 5.87
N ILE A 54 22.87 5.81 6.12
CA ILE A 54 21.56 5.84 5.46
C ILE A 54 21.73 6.69 4.20
N ILE A 55 21.51 6.10 3.03
CA ILE A 55 21.65 6.79 1.75
C ILE A 55 20.38 7.59 1.49
N LYS A 56 19.25 6.90 1.51
CA LYS A 56 17.95 7.42 1.06
C LYS A 56 16.82 6.72 1.82
N VAL A 57 15.68 7.41 1.95
CA VAL A 57 14.43 6.82 2.44
C VAL A 57 13.33 7.10 1.42
N ASP A 58 12.65 6.06 0.99
CA ASP A 58 11.51 6.12 0.09
C ASP A 58 10.23 5.76 0.82
N ILE A 59 9.18 6.55 0.61
CA ILE A 59 7.85 6.32 1.17
C ILE A 59 6.85 6.32 0.02
N PHE A 60 6.16 5.20 -0.18
CA PHE A 60 5.26 5.08 -1.33
C PHE A 60 4.04 4.19 -1.05
N ASN A 61 3.00 4.39 -1.86
CA ASN A 61 1.86 3.51 -2.07
C ASN A 61 1.42 3.60 -3.55
N ASP A 62 0.23 3.10 -3.90
CA ASP A 62 -0.25 3.10 -5.30
C ASP A 62 -0.39 4.51 -5.92
N ASP A 63 -0.60 5.55 -5.09
CA ASP A 63 -0.95 6.91 -5.50
C ASP A 63 -0.06 7.99 -4.87
N TYR A 64 0.99 7.62 -4.15
CA TYR A 64 1.92 8.52 -3.46
C TYR A 64 3.33 7.95 -3.53
N ASP A 65 4.31 8.80 -3.82
CA ASP A 65 5.73 8.44 -3.87
C ASP A 65 6.56 9.66 -3.44
N GLN A 66 7.36 9.50 -2.40
CA GLN A 66 8.25 10.54 -1.90
C GLN A 66 9.59 9.97 -1.44
N SER A 67 10.66 10.65 -1.87
CA SER A 67 12.05 10.29 -1.60
C SER A 67 12.76 11.33 -0.75
N TYR A 68 13.59 10.87 0.18
CA TYR A 68 14.40 11.71 1.06
C TYR A 68 15.87 11.27 1.01
N ASP A 69 16.74 12.15 0.53
CA ASP A 69 18.19 11.96 0.62
C ASP A 69 18.66 12.30 2.05
N VAL A 70 19.22 11.31 2.75
CA VAL A 70 19.74 11.50 4.12
C VAL A 70 21.26 11.64 4.08
N LYS A 71 21.95 10.68 3.43
CA LYS A 71 23.42 10.61 3.31
C LYS A 71 24.16 10.74 4.64
N ASP A 72 23.56 10.31 5.74
CA ASP A 72 24.11 10.36 7.10
C ASP A 72 23.70 9.12 7.91
N ASN A 73 24.23 8.94 9.13
CA ASN A 73 23.87 7.85 10.04
C ASN A 73 22.51 8.05 10.73
N GLN A 74 21.96 9.26 10.65
CA GLN A 74 20.69 9.64 11.27
C GLN A 74 19.82 10.38 10.26
N GLY A 75 18.52 10.12 10.30
CA GLY A 75 17.54 10.79 9.44
C GLY A 75 16.26 11.06 10.21
N LEU A 76 15.66 12.22 9.95
CA LEU A 76 14.35 12.58 10.46
C LEU A 76 13.44 12.83 9.27
N ILE A 77 12.51 11.89 9.05
CA ILE A 77 11.65 11.90 7.87
C ILE A 77 10.28 12.46 8.27
N PRO A 78 9.85 13.62 7.74
CA PRO A 78 8.57 14.21 8.09
C PRO A 78 7.42 13.36 7.54
N LEU A 79 6.44 13.05 8.39
CA LEU A 79 5.24 12.29 8.05
C LEU A 79 3.97 13.14 7.96
N ARG A 80 4.07 14.44 8.24
CA ARG A 80 2.92 15.35 8.32
C ARG A 80 2.08 15.43 7.06
N ASN A 81 2.74 15.45 5.91
CA ASN A 81 2.10 15.64 4.62
C ASN A 81 1.66 14.31 3.98
N LEU A 82 1.86 13.18 4.67
CA LEU A 82 1.37 11.91 4.14
C LEU A 82 -0.15 11.93 4.05
N PRO A 83 -0.73 11.47 2.94
CA PRO A 83 -2.16 11.23 2.88
C PRO A 83 -2.55 10.07 3.79
N GLU A 84 -3.85 9.87 3.95
CA GLU A 84 -4.37 8.73 4.70
C GLU A 84 -4.08 7.42 3.96
N GLY A 85 -3.85 6.36 4.73
CA GLY A 85 -3.65 5.04 4.17
C GLY A 85 -2.41 4.32 4.68
N LYS A 86 -2.03 3.28 3.94
CA LYS A 86 -0.90 2.40 4.23
C LYS A 86 0.23 2.70 3.26
N PHE A 87 1.42 2.83 3.80
CA PHE A 87 2.62 3.19 3.06
C PHE A 87 3.71 2.17 3.34
N VAL A 88 4.45 1.85 2.29
CA VAL A 88 5.71 1.12 2.38
C VAL A 88 6.80 2.16 2.56
N VAL A 89 7.71 1.90 3.50
CA VAL A 89 8.89 2.73 3.75
C VAL A 89 10.12 1.86 3.50
N GLU A 90 10.92 2.24 2.51
CA GLU A 90 12.17 1.59 2.19
C GLU A 90 13.35 2.47 2.63
N VAL A 91 14.16 1.95 3.55
CA VAL A 91 15.39 2.62 4.00
C VAL A 91 16.57 1.99 3.27
N HIS A 92 17.19 2.76 2.39
CA HIS A 92 18.37 2.35 1.62
C HIS A 92 19.62 2.57 2.46
N LEU A 93 20.23 1.48 2.90
CA LEU A 93 21.56 1.46 3.50
C LEU A 93 22.59 1.12 2.41
N THR A 94 23.89 1.28 2.72
CA THR A 94 24.97 1.02 1.76
C THR A 94 24.93 -0.38 1.13
N ASN A 95 24.48 -1.39 1.86
CA ASN A 95 24.54 -2.80 1.45
C ASN A 95 23.20 -3.54 1.49
N LYS A 96 22.11 -2.89 1.93
CA LYS A 96 20.80 -3.52 2.10
C LYS A 96 19.67 -2.50 2.07
N ILE A 97 18.48 -2.96 1.73
CA ILE A 97 17.24 -2.19 1.80
C ILE A 97 16.40 -2.76 2.93
N VAL A 98 15.85 -1.89 3.75
CA VAL A 98 15.03 -2.26 4.90
C VAL A 98 13.63 -1.76 4.68
N GLU A 99 12.70 -2.69 4.49
CA GLU A 99 11.29 -2.40 4.32
C GLU A 99 10.59 -2.34 5.68
N MET A 100 9.76 -1.33 5.88
CA MET A 100 8.84 -1.20 7.00
C MET A 100 7.53 -0.57 6.52
N HIS A 101 6.51 -0.50 7.38
CA HIS A 101 5.23 0.10 7.00
C HIS A 101 4.81 1.21 7.95
N VAL A 102 4.22 2.25 7.38
CA VAL A 102 3.60 3.35 8.11
C VAL A 102 2.12 3.37 7.74
N VAL A 103 1.25 3.49 8.75
CA VAL A 103 -0.20 3.60 8.55
C VAL A 103 -0.67 4.90 9.18
N LYS A 104 -1.33 5.74 8.37
CA LYS A 104 -1.98 6.97 8.82
C LYS A 104 -3.49 6.78 8.83
N TYR A 105 -4.09 6.91 10.01
CA TYR A 105 -5.51 6.76 10.24
C TYR A 105 -6.24 8.10 10.22
N PHE A 106 -7.52 8.07 9.86
CA PHE A 106 -8.43 9.20 10.00
C PHE A 106 -8.67 9.51 11.49
N ASP A 107 -8.63 10.79 11.85
CA ASP A 107 -8.80 11.25 13.23
C ASP A 107 -10.32 11.39 13.55
N ASN A 108 -10.98 10.28 13.91
CA ASN A 108 -12.34 10.34 14.47
C ASN A 108 -12.25 10.68 15.97
N LYS A 109 -12.31 11.98 16.32
CA LYS A 109 -12.56 12.40 17.70
C LYS A 109 -14.05 12.27 18.03
N THR A 110 -14.42 11.15 18.66
CA THR A 110 -15.58 10.88 19.54
C THR A 110 -15.36 9.41 19.96
N ASP A 111 -15.18 9.00 21.21
CA ASP A 111 -15.58 9.53 22.50
C ASP A 111 -14.57 9.19 23.61
N SER A 112 -14.57 10.04 24.62
CA SER A 112 -13.96 9.88 25.93
C SER A 112 -14.57 8.73 26.75
N SER A 113 -13.70 8.13 27.57
CA SER A 113 -14.00 7.47 28.85
C SER A 113 -15.12 6.41 28.86
N ILE A 114 -14.74 5.13 28.83
CA ILE A 114 -15.55 4.08 29.45
C ILE A 114 -14.67 3.24 30.37
N ASP A 115 -15.09 3.24 31.63
CA ASP A 115 -14.56 2.47 32.75
C ASP A 115 -14.39 0.99 32.43
N LYS A 116 -13.31 0.42 32.97
CA LYS A 116 -13.10 -1.02 33.07
C LYS A 116 -14.21 -1.63 33.92
N LYS A 117 -15.25 -2.16 33.27
CA LYS A 117 -16.06 -3.23 33.85
C LYS A 117 -16.38 -4.27 32.79
N ASN A 118 -15.91 -5.49 33.08
CA ASN A 118 -16.11 -6.76 32.38
C ASN A 118 -17.36 -6.79 31.48
N ILE A 119 -17.17 -6.74 30.16
CA ILE A 119 -18.15 -7.19 29.18
C ILE A 119 -17.39 -8.08 28.19
N VAL A 120 -17.93 -9.28 28.00
CA VAL A 120 -17.42 -10.32 27.12
C VAL A 120 -17.24 -9.75 25.71
N GLU A 121 -15.99 -9.71 25.29
CA GLU A 121 -15.52 -9.13 24.05
C GLU A 121 -15.88 -10.04 22.86
N GLY A 122 -16.50 -9.44 21.83
CA GLY A 122 -16.41 -9.99 20.47
C GLY A 122 -17.70 -10.46 19.80
N SER A 123 -18.75 -9.64 19.77
CA SER A 123 -19.67 -9.53 18.62
C SER A 123 -20.61 -8.35 18.87
N GLY A 124 -20.54 -7.31 18.04
CA GLY A 124 -21.48 -6.20 18.12
C GLY A 124 -22.91 -6.73 17.93
N MET A 125 -23.72 -6.68 18.98
CA MET A 125 -25.15 -6.97 18.89
C MET A 125 -25.84 -5.78 18.22
N MET A 126 -26.41 -5.99 17.03
CA MET A 126 -27.33 -5.02 16.43
C MET A 126 -28.68 -5.11 17.13
N LEU A 127 -29.24 -3.97 17.53
CA LEU A 127 -30.61 -3.86 18.03
C LEU A 127 -31.52 -3.21 16.96
N ASP A 128 -32.79 -3.58 16.93
CA ASP A 128 -33.80 -2.89 16.11
C ASP A 128 -34.27 -1.57 16.76
N GLU A 129 -35.16 -0.84 16.09
CA GLU A 129 -35.73 0.43 16.57
C GLU A 129 -36.49 0.30 17.91
N LYS A 130 -36.83 -0.94 18.30
CA LYS A 130 -37.51 -1.28 19.55
C LYS A 130 -36.57 -1.95 20.56
N LEU A 131 -35.26 -1.88 20.32
CA LEU A 131 -34.20 -2.44 21.15
C LEU A 131 -34.22 -3.98 21.26
N ASN A 132 -34.83 -4.68 20.29
CA ASN A 132 -34.77 -6.14 20.20
C ASN A 132 -33.51 -6.59 19.47
N LEU A 133 -33.02 -7.78 19.82
CA LEU A 133 -31.79 -8.33 19.26
C LEU A 133 -31.99 -8.79 17.81
N ILE A 134 -31.18 -8.25 16.90
CA ILE A 134 -31.15 -8.65 15.50
C ILE A 134 -30.21 -9.86 15.36
N THR A 135 -30.80 -11.05 15.21
CA THR A 135 -30.07 -12.33 15.11
C THR A 135 -29.67 -12.69 13.67
N SER A 136 -30.00 -11.86 12.69
CA SER A 136 -29.66 -12.11 11.28
C SER A 136 -29.06 -10.87 10.61
N PRO A 137 -27.99 -11.02 9.80
CA PRO A 137 -27.38 -9.89 9.12
C PRO A 137 -28.39 -9.26 8.16
N PRO A 138 -28.48 -7.91 8.11
CA PRO A 138 -29.42 -7.24 7.22
C PRO A 138 -29.12 -7.61 5.76
N LYS A 139 -30.17 -7.90 4.99
CA LYS A 139 -30.06 -8.28 3.56
C LYS A 139 -29.50 -7.16 2.68
N ASN A 140 -29.49 -5.93 3.17
CA ASN A 140 -29.10 -4.75 2.43
C ASN A 140 -27.79 -4.18 3.00
N SER A 141 -26.85 -3.82 2.13
CA SER A 141 -25.61 -3.15 2.55
C SER A 141 -25.92 -1.81 3.22
N ILE A 142 -25.09 -1.40 4.17
CA ILE A 142 -25.19 -0.10 4.86
C ILE A 142 -25.25 1.06 3.85
N GLU A 143 -24.49 0.96 2.76
CA GLU A 143 -24.52 1.91 1.64
C GLU A 143 -25.91 2.06 1.00
N PHE A 144 -26.68 0.97 0.88
CA PHE A 144 -28.04 1.01 0.33
C PHE A 144 -29.02 1.74 1.26
N ILE A 145 -28.89 1.54 2.57
CA ILE A 145 -29.74 2.19 3.58
C ILE A 145 -29.45 3.69 3.65
N LEU A 146 -28.18 4.09 3.61
CA LEU A 146 -27.77 5.48 3.75
C LEU A 146 -28.06 6.32 2.49
N THR A 147 -27.98 5.72 1.31
CA THR A 147 -28.10 6.47 0.05
C THR A 147 -29.50 6.43 -0.55
N GLY A 148 -30.39 5.54 -0.09
CA GLY A 148 -31.74 5.37 -0.66
C GLY A 148 -31.76 5.06 -2.16
N ALA A 149 -30.59 4.79 -2.76
CA ALA A 149 -30.43 4.78 -4.19
C ALA A 149 -30.85 3.41 -4.76
N LYS A 150 -31.93 3.40 -5.55
CA LYS A 150 -32.13 2.34 -6.55
C LYS A 150 -30.85 2.29 -7.39
N ARG A 151 -30.21 1.12 -7.47
CA ARG A 151 -29.01 0.87 -8.29
C ARG A 151 -29.25 1.45 -9.69
N SER A 152 -28.78 2.67 -9.94
CA SER A 152 -28.64 3.14 -11.30
C SER A 152 -27.54 2.27 -11.89
N ASN A 153 -27.82 1.63 -13.02
CA ASN A 153 -26.81 0.98 -13.83
C ASN A 153 -25.84 2.07 -14.31
N LEU A 154 -24.92 2.49 -13.44
CA LEU A 154 -23.69 3.14 -13.86
C LEU A 154 -23.02 2.14 -14.78
N ASN A 155 -22.94 2.49 -16.06
CA ASN A 155 -22.16 1.77 -17.07
C ASN A 155 -20.71 1.64 -16.55
N ARG A 156 -20.44 0.61 -15.74
CA ARG A 156 -19.10 0.22 -15.34
C ARG A 156 -18.41 -0.19 -16.63
N LYS A 157 -17.53 0.68 -17.14
CA LYS A 157 -16.60 0.33 -18.22
C LYS A 157 -16.02 -1.05 -17.88
N LYS A 158 -16.08 -2.00 -18.82
CA LYS A 158 -15.58 -3.36 -18.63
C LYS A 158 -14.13 -3.27 -18.16
N GLN A 159 -13.90 -3.54 -16.88
CA GLN A 159 -12.58 -3.44 -16.27
C GLN A 159 -11.74 -4.60 -16.77
N LYS A 160 -10.63 -4.27 -17.43
CA LYS A 160 -9.68 -5.27 -17.93
C LYS A 160 -8.73 -5.71 -16.82
N PHE A 161 -8.39 -6.99 -16.85
CA PHE A 161 -7.45 -7.61 -15.93
C PHE A 161 -6.29 -8.21 -16.70
N TYR A 162 -5.13 -8.19 -16.07
CA TYR A 162 -3.90 -8.68 -16.64
C TYR A 162 -3.17 -9.59 -15.66
N TRP A 163 -2.67 -10.70 -16.16
CA TRP A 163 -1.73 -11.54 -15.45
C TRP A 163 -0.33 -11.01 -15.68
N VAL A 164 0.37 -10.69 -14.61
CA VAL A 164 1.69 -10.06 -14.65
C VAL A 164 2.69 -10.99 -14.00
N VAL A 165 3.74 -11.34 -14.75
CA VAL A 165 4.90 -12.08 -14.26
C VAL A 165 6.09 -11.14 -14.26
N HIS A 166 6.62 -10.88 -13.08
CA HIS A 166 7.76 -9.99 -12.87
C HIS A 166 8.92 -10.77 -12.25
N GLU A 167 10.04 -10.80 -12.94
CA GLU A 167 11.27 -11.45 -12.54
C GLU A 167 12.35 -10.39 -12.30
N VAL A 168 12.77 -10.25 -11.04
CA VAL A 168 13.81 -9.32 -10.63
C VAL A 168 15.12 -10.09 -10.49
N ASN A 169 16.17 -9.63 -11.16
CA ASN A 169 17.48 -10.27 -11.14
C ASN A 169 18.52 -9.32 -10.52
N THR A 170 19.15 -9.75 -9.43
CA THR A 170 20.15 -8.97 -8.69
C THR A 170 21.58 -9.46 -8.93
N GLY A 171 21.81 -10.28 -9.95
CA GLY A 171 23.12 -10.82 -10.34
C GLY A 171 23.48 -12.13 -9.65
N ASN A 172 23.14 -12.29 -8.37
CA ASN A 172 23.35 -13.55 -7.64
C ASN A 172 22.06 -14.34 -7.43
N ASN A 173 20.91 -13.67 -7.36
CA ASN A 173 19.60 -14.28 -7.14
C ASN A 173 18.56 -13.71 -8.11
N SER A 174 17.58 -14.54 -8.45
CA SER A 174 16.37 -14.14 -9.19
C SER A 174 15.14 -14.36 -8.33
N HIS A 175 14.23 -13.38 -8.30
CA HIS A 175 12.92 -13.53 -7.67
C HIS A 175 11.82 -13.36 -8.72
N LYS A 176 10.97 -14.38 -8.85
CA LYS A 176 9.81 -14.37 -9.75
C LYS A 176 8.54 -14.18 -8.93
N SER A 177 7.75 -13.19 -9.31
CA SER A 177 6.44 -12.90 -8.72
C SER A 177 5.37 -12.93 -9.81
N MET A 178 4.18 -13.43 -9.47
CA MET A 178 3.04 -13.51 -10.38
C MET A 178 1.81 -12.92 -9.70
N LYS A 179 1.10 -12.00 -10.37
CA LYS A 179 -0.08 -11.33 -9.79
C LYS A 179 -1.11 -11.01 -10.87
N LEU A 180 -2.39 -11.10 -10.51
CA LEU A 180 -3.50 -10.60 -11.31
C LEU A 180 -3.75 -9.13 -10.94
N LEU A 181 -3.67 -8.23 -11.91
CA LEU A 181 -3.76 -6.79 -11.71
C LEU A 181 -4.80 -6.15 -12.63
N ALA A 182 -5.35 -5.02 -12.18
CA ALA A 182 -6.19 -4.18 -13.02
C ALA A 182 -5.36 -3.42 -14.06
N GLU A 183 -6.02 -2.95 -15.11
CA GLU A 183 -5.40 -2.20 -16.21
C GLU A 183 -4.55 -1.01 -15.76
N SER A 184 -5.08 -0.14 -14.89
CA SER A 184 -4.40 1.08 -14.44
C SER A 184 -3.06 0.78 -13.77
N VAL A 185 -3.04 -0.23 -12.88
CA VAL A 185 -1.83 -0.67 -12.17
C VAL A 185 -0.85 -1.33 -13.13
N THR A 186 -1.36 -2.13 -14.07
CA THR A 186 -0.53 -2.81 -15.07
C THR A 186 0.18 -1.83 -15.99
N LEU A 187 -0.52 -0.79 -16.47
CA LEU A 187 0.06 0.26 -17.30
C LEU A 187 1.13 1.08 -16.55
N LYS A 188 0.90 1.40 -15.27
CA LYS A 188 1.92 2.01 -14.40
C LYS A 188 3.16 1.12 -14.32
N MET A 189 2.98 -0.19 -14.13
CA MET A 189 4.08 -1.16 -14.00
C MET A 189 4.87 -1.34 -15.30
N ILE A 190 4.20 -1.39 -16.45
CA ILE A 190 4.84 -1.42 -17.77
C ILE A 190 5.67 -0.15 -17.98
N SER A 191 5.11 1.02 -17.66
CA SER A 191 5.80 2.31 -17.83
C SER A 191 7.04 2.40 -16.96
N LYS A 192 6.95 1.97 -15.69
CA LYS A 192 8.09 1.87 -14.77
C LYS A 192 9.15 0.92 -15.29
N ASN A 193 8.76 -0.29 -15.71
CA ASN A 193 9.71 -1.27 -16.26
C ASN A 193 10.46 -0.73 -17.48
N LYS A 194 9.78 -0.06 -18.42
CA LYS A 194 10.42 0.59 -19.59
C LYS A 194 11.49 1.62 -19.22
N LEU A 195 11.32 2.32 -18.11
CA LEU A 195 12.33 3.26 -17.59
C LEU A 195 13.48 2.50 -16.93
N GLU A 196 13.18 1.48 -16.15
CA GLU A 196 14.16 0.66 -15.44
C GLU A 196 15.05 -0.17 -16.37
N THR A 197 14.54 -0.67 -17.50
CA THR A 197 15.33 -1.44 -18.48
C THR A 197 16.50 -0.64 -19.04
N LYS A 198 16.43 0.71 -19.00
CA LYS A 198 17.52 1.60 -19.43
C LYS A 198 18.65 1.70 -18.40
N THR A 199 18.43 1.22 -17.18
CA THR A 199 19.42 1.27 -16.09
C THR A 199 20.24 -0.01 -16.01
N ASN A 200 21.45 0.09 -15.48
CA ASN A 200 22.34 -1.08 -15.35
C ASN A 200 21.77 -2.19 -14.43
N PHE A 201 20.92 -1.83 -13.47
CA PHE A 201 20.28 -2.76 -12.55
C PHE A 201 18.98 -3.32 -13.12
N GLY A 202 18.15 -2.48 -13.74
CA GLY A 202 16.84 -2.86 -14.25
C GLY A 202 16.85 -3.56 -15.61
N LYS A 203 17.94 -3.49 -16.39
CA LYS A 203 18.06 -4.18 -17.69
C LYS A 203 17.97 -5.71 -17.59
N LEU A 204 18.25 -6.27 -16.42
CA LEU A 204 18.18 -7.72 -16.17
C LEU A 204 16.79 -8.16 -15.69
N ASN A 205 15.92 -7.21 -15.31
CA ASN A 205 14.57 -7.50 -14.85
C ASN A 205 13.66 -7.79 -16.03
N LYS A 206 12.84 -8.83 -15.91
CA LYS A 206 11.88 -9.22 -16.95
C LYS A 206 10.46 -8.98 -16.47
N LEU A 207 9.66 -8.34 -17.30
CA LEU A 207 8.23 -8.17 -17.10
C LEU A 207 7.50 -8.73 -18.31
N THR A 208 6.58 -9.67 -18.07
CA THR A 208 5.68 -10.21 -19.08
C THR A 208 4.24 -10.10 -18.60
N VAL A 209 3.36 -9.65 -19.48
CA VAL A 209 1.98 -9.29 -19.17
C VAL A 209 1.05 -9.97 -20.17
N TRP A 210 -0.02 -10.59 -19.69
CA TRP A 210 -1.08 -11.20 -20.49
C TRP A 210 -2.43 -10.57 -20.11
N GLU A 211 -3.26 -10.24 -21.09
CA GLU A 211 -4.65 -9.85 -20.90
C GLU A 211 -5.49 -11.10 -20.58
N VAL A 212 -6.25 -11.04 -19.49
CA VAL A 212 -7.10 -12.14 -19.02
C VAL A 212 -8.56 -11.77 -19.23
N TYR A 213 -9.28 -12.57 -20.02
CA TYR A 213 -10.68 -12.34 -20.37
C TYR A 213 -11.64 -12.87 -19.30
N ASN A 214 -11.31 -14.02 -18.70
CA ASN A 214 -12.11 -14.63 -17.63
C ASN A 214 -11.20 -14.94 -16.42
N THR A 215 -11.18 -14.01 -15.47
CA THR A 215 -10.29 -14.07 -14.31
C THR A 215 -10.58 -15.26 -13.41
N THR A 216 -11.85 -15.61 -13.18
CA THR A 216 -12.23 -16.70 -12.28
C THR A 216 -11.77 -18.05 -12.80
N GLN A 217 -12.08 -18.37 -14.06
CA GLN A 217 -11.68 -19.64 -14.66
C GLN A 217 -10.17 -19.71 -14.90
N PHE A 218 -9.55 -18.59 -15.28
CA PHE A 218 -8.11 -18.49 -15.41
C PHE A 218 -7.40 -18.81 -14.10
N MET A 219 -7.82 -18.18 -12.98
CA MET A 219 -7.20 -18.40 -11.67
C MET A 219 -7.35 -19.86 -11.20
N GLN A 220 -8.51 -20.47 -11.43
CA GLN A 220 -8.72 -21.89 -11.10
C GLN A 220 -7.73 -22.80 -11.84
N LYS A 221 -7.54 -22.58 -13.14
CA LYS A 221 -6.59 -23.37 -13.95
C LYS A 221 -5.13 -23.05 -13.62
N GLN A 222 -4.80 -21.79 -13.37
CA GLN A 222 -3.45 -21.34 -13.03
C GLN A 222 -2.99 -21.83 -11.65
N VAL A 223 -3.90 -21.94 -10.68
CA VAL A 223 -3.62 -22.53 -9.36
C VAL A 223 -3.44 -24.05 -9.48
N ALA A 224 -4.25 -24.72 -10.30
CA ALA A 224 -4.12 -26.16 -10.54
C ALA A 224 -2.85 -26.52 -11.33
N ASN A 225 -2.41 -25.65 -12.24
CA ASN A 225 -1.20 -25.81 -13.02
C ASN A 225 -0.46 -24.46 -13.20
N PRO A 226 0.66 -24.22 -12.50
CA PRO A 226 1.45 -22.99 -12.61
C PRO A 226 1.97 -22.69 -14.03
N GLU A 227 2.13 -23.71 -14.87
CA GLU A 227 2.58 -23.59 -16.26
C GLU A 227 1.42 -23.31 -17.25
N TYR A 228 0.18 -23.21 -16.77
CA TYR A 228 -1.00 -23.00 -17.63
C TYR A 228 -0.89 -21.71 -18.47
N ILE A 229 -0.27 -20.66 -17.93
CA ILE A 229 0.01 -19.42 -18.67
C ILE A 229 0.89 -19.62 -19.92
N ASN A 230 1.67 -20.70 -19.99
CA ASN A 230 2.53 -21.04 -21.13
C ASN A 230 1.83 -21.92 -22.18
N SER A 231 0.51 -22.14 -22.04
CA SER A 231 -0.27 -22.94 -22.98
C SER A 231 -0.30 -22.31 -24.37
N SER A 232 -0.19 -23.14 -25.42
CA SER A 232 -0.17 -22.71 -26.83
C SER A 232 -1.51 -22.20 -27.35
N ALA A 233 -2.60 -22.50 -26.63
CA ALA A 233 -3.96 -22.11 -26.95
C ALA A 233 -4.76 -21.88 -25.67
N SER A 234 -5.53 -20.80 -25.62
CA SER A 234 -6.44 -20.49 -24.51
C SER A 234 -7.49 -19.47 -24.92
N ASP A 235 -8.74 -19.71 -24.54
CA ASP A 235 -9.84 -18.75 -24.69
C ASP A 235 -9.98 -17.83 -23.47
N LEU A 236 -9.18 -18.06 -22.41
CA LEU A 236 -9.30 -17.36 -21.13
C LEU A 236 -8.34 -16.18 -20.99
N PHE A 237 -7.28 -16.16 -21.80
CA PHE A 237 -6.25 -15.13 -21.82
C PHE A 237 -5.61 -15.09 -23.22
N ASN A 238 -4.96 -13.98 -23.56
CA ASN A 238 -4.21 -13.89 -24.81
C ASN A 238 -2.96 -14.79 -24.77
N VAL A 239 -2.79 -15.71 -25.72
CA VAL A 239 -1.60 -16.59 -25.72
C VAL A 239 -0.32 -15.78 -25.96
N GLU A 240 -0.38 -14.81 -26.87
CA GLU A 240 0.72 -13.87 -27.06
C GLU A 240 0.66 -12.78 -25.99
N PRO A 241 1.73 -12.57 -25.19
CA PRO A 241 1.74 -11.58 -24.14
C PRO A 241 1.50 -10.18 -24.70
N TYR A 242 0.65 -9.42 -24.00
CA TYR A 242 0.37 -8.01 -24.28
C TYR A 242 1.62 -7.14 -24.18
N TYR A 243 2.51 -7.47 -23.24
CA TYR A 243 3.81 -6.81 -23.11
C TYR A 243 4.86 -7.82 -22.69
N SER A 244 6.04 -7.74 -23.27
CA SER A 244 7.21 -8.47 -22.80
C SER A 244 8.47 -7.63 -22.96
N SER A 245 9.17 -7.41 -21.85
CA SER A 245 10.44 -6.66 -21.82
C SER A 245 11.56 -7.28 -22.68
N SER A 246 11.47 -8.57 -23.05
CA SER A 246 12.47 -9.22 -23.92
C SER A 246 12.23 -8.99 -25.41
N LYS A 247 11.04 -8.50 -25.81
CA LYS A 247 10.66 -8.26 -27.21
C LYS A 247 10.84 -6.79 -27.65
N SER A 248 11.35 -5.89 -26.81
CA SER A 248 11.43 -4.46 -27.16
C SER A 248 12.55 -4.06 -28.14
N GLU A 249 13.08 -5.01 -28.92
CA GLU A 249 13.98 -4.73 -30.06
C GLU A 249 13.34 -4.92 -31.44
N THR A 250 12.02 -5.13 -31.57
CA THR A 250 11.43 -5.28 -32.91
C THR A 250 10.04 -4.69 -33.02
N SER A 251 9.95 -3.35 -33.02
CA SER A 251 8.87 -2.58 -33.67
C SER A 251 9.22 -1.09 -33.69
N ALA A 252 10.25 -0.74 -34.45
CA ALA A 252 10.52 0.64 -34.87
C ALA A 252 11.22 0.62 -36.24
N THR A 253 10.63 -0.07 -37.21
CA THR A 253 10.88 0.17 -38.64
C THR A 253 9.69 -0.38 -39.42
N ILE A 254 8.79 0.51 -39.85
CA ILE A 254 8.44 0.85 -41.24
C ILE A 254 7.44 2.00 -41.15
#